data_AF-A0A9X2IXU1-F1
#
_entry.id   AF-A0A9X2IXU1-F1
#
_cell.length_a   1.000
_cell.length_b   1.000
_cell.length_c   1.000
_cell.angle_alpha   90.00
_cell.angle_beta   90.00
_cell.angle_gamma   90.00
#
_symmetry.space_group_name_H-M   'P 1'
#
loop_
_entity.id
_entity.type
_entity.pdbx_description
1 polymer ?
#
loop_
_entity_poly.entity_id
_entity_poly.type
_entity_poly.pdbx_seq_one_letter_code
_entity_poly.pdbx_strand_id
1 'polypeptide(L)'
;MVNYHRTDQRARSIHALQLRIEGHTWQSICDQTDWKTEAGVRKAVGALLDRWESETADEYRTVQDQRYLALLRAWWPAAVGTAHDEDGDLMPPDDKAAAIVLRVMDSINKLHGLNREGPGADGPRMTPDEFRASLAEYVALQQQLPPAALEPGGRR
;
A
#
# COMPACT_ATOMS: atom_id res chain seq x y z
N MET A 1 -28.78 2.38 10.11
CA MET A 1 -28.51 2.09 11.53
C MET A 1 -27.09 2.53 11.84
N VAL A 2 -26.92 3.61 12.61
CA VAL A 2 -25.61 4.10 13.03
C VAL A 2 -25.08 3.15 14.11
N ASN A 3 -23.91 2.55 13.90
CA ASN A 3 -23.28 1.60 14.83
C ASN A 3 -22.76 2.31 16.10
N TYR A 4 -23.68 2.66 17.01
CA TYR A 4 -23.36 3.29 18.31
C TYR A 4 -22.50 2.38 19.22
N HIS A 5 -22.40 1.09 18.94
CA HIS A 5 -21.61 0.15 19.74
C HIS A 5 -20.09 0.36 19.67
N ARG A 6 -19.56 1.00 18.62
CA ARG A 6 -18.10 1.06 18.39
C ARG A 6 -17.39 2.08 19.29
N THR A 7 -18.04 3.21 19.59
CA THR A 7 -17.46 4.29 20.41
C THR A 7 -17.46 3.93 21.88
N ASP A 8 -18.58 3.38 22.39
CA ASP A 8 -18.67 2.86 23.76
C ASP A 8 -17.66 1.75 24.00
N GLN A 9 -17.51 0.82 23.06
CA GLN A 9 -16.54 -0.27 23.18
C GLN A 9 -15.11 0.26 23.26
N ARG A 10 -14.75 1.30 22.48
CA ARG A 10 -13.43 1.92 22.52
C ARG A 10 -13.18 2.59 23.88
N ALA A 11 -14.14 3.38 24.37
CA ALA A 11 -14.03 4.05 25.66
C ALA A 11 -13.82 3.04 26.80
N ARG A 12 -14.56 1.93 26.79
CA ARG A 12 -14.43 0.84 27.76
C ARG A 12 -13.08 0.14 27.70
N SER A 13 -12.53 -0.08 26.50
CA SER A 13 -11.20 -0.66 26.32
C SER A 13 -10.09 0.30 26.78
N ILE A 14 -10.24 1.61 26.56
CA ILE A 14 -9.30 2.63 27.05
C ILE A 14 -9.31 2.67 28.58
N HIS A 15 -10.50 2.67 29.19
CA HIS A 15 -10.63 2.65 30.64
C HIS A 15 -9.99 1.39 31.26
N ALA A 16 -10.22 0.22 30.66
CA ALA A 16 -9.56 -1.02 31.08
C ALA A 16 -8.04 -0.98 30.92
N LEU A 17 -7.52 -0.31 29.87
CA LEU A 17 -6.09 -0.11 29.68
C LEU A 17 -5.50 0.81 30.76
N GLN A 18 -6.20 1.88 31.16
CA GLN A 18 -5.76 2.77 32.25
C GLN A 18 -5.64 2.03 33.58
N LEU A 19 -6.67 1.27 33.97
CA LEU A 19 -6.62 0.44 35.18
C LEU A 19 -5.48 -0.58 35.13
N ARG A 20 -5.17 -1.11 33.94
CA ARG A 20 -4.04 -2.02 33.77
C ARG A 20 -2.69 -1.31 33.97
N ILE A 21 -2.54 -0.08 33.48
CA ILE A 21 -1.35 0.76 33.69
C ILE A 21 -1.17 1.10 35.17
N GLU A 22 -2.27 1.33 35.89
CA GLU A 22 -2.31 1.57 37.34
C GLU A 22 -1.97 0.31 38.18
N GLY A 23 -1.78 -0.84 37.53
CA GLY A 23 -1.31 -2.08 38.15
C GLY A 23 -2.40 -3.08 38.50
N HIS A 24 -3.68 -2.80 38.20
CA HIS A 24 -4.77 -3.75 38.47
C HIS A 24 -4.61 -5.04 37.66
N THR A 25 -5.01 -6.17 38.25
CA THR A 25 -5.09 -7.45 37.55
C THR A 25 -6.32 -7.47 36.64
N TRP A 26 -6.30 -8.31 35.59
CA TRP A 26 -7.44 -8.39 34.68
C TRP A 26 -8.74 -8.81 35.37
N GLN A 27 -8.66 -9.68 36.39
CA GLN A 27 -9.81 -10.07 37.19
C GLN A 27 -10.34 -8.87 37.99
N SER A 28 -9.45 -8.14 38.67
CA SER A 28 -9.80 -6.92 39.40
C SER A 28 -10.42 -5.85 38.49
N ILE A 29 -9.97 -5.73 37.24
CA ILE A 29 -10.58 -4.84 36.25
C ILE A 29 -11.98 -5.33 35.88
N CYS A 30 -12.14 -6.63 35.62
CA CYS A 30 -13.45 -7.23 35.33
C CYS A 30 -14.46 -7.00 36.46
N ASP A 31 -14.02 -7.11 37.72
CA ASP A 31 -14.88 -6.94 38.90
C ASP A 31 -15.31 -5.48 39.11
N GLN A 32 -14.50 -4.51 38.66
CA GLN A 32 -14.74 -3.08 38.81
C GLN A 32 -15.46 -2.44 37.62
N THR A 33 -15.69 -3.21 36.56
CA THR A 33 -16.22 -2.69 35.29
C THR A 33 -17.41 -3.53 34.83
N ASP A 34 -18.00 -3.11 33.72
CA ASP A 34 -19.11 -3.78 33.05
C ASP A 34 -18.64 -4.91 32.09
N TRP A 35 -17.38 -5.32 32.18
CA TRP A 35 -16.85 -6.45 31.42
C TRP A 35 -17.32 -7.77 32.02
N LYS A 36 -17.82 -8.67 31.17
CA LYS A 36 -18.39 -9.95 31.63
C LYS A 36 -17.34 -10.96 32.07
N THR A 37 -16.15 -10.89 31.49
CA THR A 37 -15.08 -11.87 31.73
C THR A 37 -13.70 -11.23 31.60
N GLU A 38 -12.76 -11.73 32.40
CA GLU A 38 -11.35 -11.38 32.35
C GLU A 38 -10.75 -11.54 30.94
N ALA A 39 -11.04 -12.67 30.29
CA ALA A 39 -10.58 -12.96 28.94
C ALA A 39 -11.13 -11.94 27.91
N GLY A 40 -12.35 -11.45 28.12
CA GLY A 40 -12.97 -10.41 27.31
C GLY A 40 -12.22 -9.08 27.42
N VAL A 41 -11.88 -8.67 28.64
CA VAL A 41 -11.06 -7.47 28.92
C VAL A 41 -9.72 -7.55 28.19
N ARG A 42 -8.97 -8.65 28.43
CA ARG A 42 -7.64 -8.85 27.88
C ARG A 42 -7.64 -8.80 26.35
N LYS A 43 -8.59 -9.48 25.72
CA LYS A 43 -8.75 -9.48 24.26
C LYS A 43 -9.07 -8.08 23.72
N ALA A 44 -9.95 -7.35 24.39
CA ALA A 44 -10.36 -6.02 23.95
C ALA A 44 -9.23 -4.99 24.08
N VAL A 45 -8.45 -5.05 25.17
CA VAL A 45 -7.26 -4.22 25.36
C VAL A 45 -6.16 -4.58 24.35
N GLY A 46 -5.91 -5.87 24.11
CA GLY A 46 -4.96 -6.31 23.07
C GLY A 46 -5.35 -5.76 21.69
N ALA A 47 -6.60 -5.95 21.28
CA ALA A 47 -7.09 -5.43 20.00
C ALA A 47 -7.05 -3.89 19.90
N LEU A 48 -7.15 -3.17 21.04
CA LEU A 48 -6.98 -1.72 21.09
C LEU A 48 -5.51 -1.33 20.83
N LEU A 49 -4.56 -2.02 21.47
CA LEU A 49 -3.12 -1.78 21.31
C LEU A 49 -2.66 -2.14 19.89
N ASP A 50 -3.06 -3.30 19.37
CA ASP A 50 -2.73 -3.73 18.00
C ASP A 50 -3.23 -2.72 16.97
N ARG A 51 -4.42 -2.16 17.20
CA ARG A 51 -5.00 -1.12 16.34
C ARG A 51 -4.23 0.19 16.44
N TRP A 52 -3.84 0.63 17.65
CA TRP A 52 -3.04 1.84 17.83
C TRP A 52 -1.71 1.71 17.09
N GLU A 53 -1.01 0.59 17.28
CA GLU A 53 0.25 0.32 16.57
C GLU A 53 0.06 0.37 15.05
N SER A 54 -1.03 -0.23 14.55
CA SER A 54 -1.38 -0.18 13.13
C SER A 54 -1.67 1.25 12.64
N GLU A 55 -2.41 2.06 13.40
CA GLU A 55 -2.73 3.47 13.07
C GLU A 55 -1.44 4.31 12.98
N THR A 56 -0.51 4.15 13.93
CA THR A 56 0.79 4.83 13.88
C THR A 56 1.68 4.34 12.73
N ALA A 57 1.57 3.07 12.37
CA ALA A 57 2.28 2.53 11.21
C ALA A 57 1.72 3.08 9.88
N ASP A 58 0.41 3.28 9.78
CA ASP A 58 -0.23 3.88 8.60
C ASP A 58 0.09 5.37 8.46
N GLU A 59 0.12 6.11 9.57
CA GLU A 59 0.60 7.50 9.60
C GLU A 59 2.05 7.58 9.13
N TYR A 60 2.92 6.70 9.65
CA TYR A 60 4.32 6.64 9.23
C TYR A 60 4.46 6.29 7.74
N ARG A 61 3.70 5.31 7.24
CA ARG A 61 3.67 4.96 5.81
C ARG A 61 3.26 6.15 4.96
N THR A 62 2.25 6.91 5.39
CA THR A 62 1.80 8.12 4.68
C THR A 62 2.90 9.17 4.58
N VAL A 63 3.58 9.48 5.69
CA VAL A 63 4.70 10.43 5.70
C VAL A 63 5.85 9.95 4.81
N GLN A 64 6.16 8.66 4.86
CA GLN A 64 7.25 8.09 4.09
C GLN A 64 6.94 8.03 2.58
N ASP A 65 5.70 7.74 2.21
CA ASP A 65 5.22 7.80 0.83
C ASP A 65 5.37 9.21 0.25
N GLN A 66 4.95 10.24 1.01
CA GLN A 66 5.13 11.64 0.61
C GLN A 66 6.61 12.01 0.39
N ARG A 67 7.51 11.54 1.26
CA ARG A 67 8.96 11.78 1.11
C ARG A 67 9.52 11.11 -0.15
N TYR A 68 9.12 9.88 -0.43
CA TYR A 68 9.56 9.18 -1.64
C TYR A 68 9.00 9.84 -2.90
N LEU A 69 7.73 10.25 -2.91
CA LEU A 69 7.14 10.97 -4.03
C LEU A 69 7.81 12.33 -4.27
N ALA A 70 8.20 13.04 -3.21
CA ALA A 70 8.94 14.28 -3.34
C ALA A 70 10.32 14.06 -3.99
N LEU A 71 11.06 13.03 -3.55
CA LEU A 71 12.33 12.64 -4.18
C LEU A 71 12.13 12.23 -5.63
N LEU A 72 11.12 11.43 -5.93
CA LEU A 72 10.82 11.01 -7.30
C LEU A 72 10.59 12.24 -8.19
N ARG A 73 9.76 13.19 -7.78
CA ARG A 73 9.50 14.43 -8.53
C ARG A 73 10.74 15.29 -8.72
N ALA A 74 11.62 15.37 -7.72
CA ALA A 74 12.84 16.16 -7.81
C ALA A 74 13.86 15.57 -8.80
N TRP A 75 14.00 14.25 -8.84
CA TRP A 75 15.03 13.57 -9.62
C TRP A 75 14.55 13.10 -10.99
N TRP A 76 13.24 12.94 -11.19
CA TRP A 76 12.65 12.46 -12.44
C TRP A 76 13.08 13.29 -13.66
N PRO A 77 13.00 14.64 -13.65
CA PRO A 77 13.34 15.41 -14.84
C PRO A 77 14.79 15.23 -15.30
N ALA A 78 15.74 15.13 -14.36
CA ALA A 78 17.14 14.85 -14.67
C ALA A 78 17.35 13.41 -15.16
N ALA A 79 16.59 12.45 -14.63
CA ALA A 79 16.68 11.05 -15.05
C ALA A 79 16.19 10.81 -16.49
N VAL A 80 15.17 11.56 -16.94
CA VAL A 80 14.58 11.39 -18.29
C VAL A 80 15.01 12.46 -19.30
N GLY A 81 15.88 13.41 -18.90
CA GLY A 81 16.34 14.50 -19.76
C GLY A 81 15.28 15.55 -20.08
N THR A 82 14.36 15.82 -19.15
CA THR A 82 13.37 16.91 -19.25
C THR A 82 13.68 18.08 -18.31
N ALA A 83 14.82 18.05 -17.63
CA ALA A 83 15.36 19.18 -16.88
C ALA A 83 15.93 20.23 -17.84
N HIS A 84 15.89 21.50 -17.42
CA HIS A 84 16.48 22.61 -18.18
C HIS A 84 17.65 23.18 -17.39
N ASP A 85 18.69 23.66 -18.08
CA ASP A 85 19.80 24.38 -17.45
C ASP A 85 19.43 25.85 -17.14
N GLU A 86 20.43 26.63 -16.69
CA GLU A 86 20.24 28.06 -16.36
C GLU A 86 19.86 28.92 -17.59
N ASP A 87 20.23 28.48 -18.79
CA ASP A 87 19.96 29.16 -20.06
C ASP A 87 18.61 28.70 -20.68
N GLY A 88 17.99 27.67 -20.11
CA GLY A 88 16.72 27.12 -20.55
C GLY A 88 16.85 26.04 -21.63
N ASP A 89 18.04 25.47 -21.82
CA ASP A 89 18.28 24.34 -22.72
C ASP A 89 18.03 23.00 -22.03
N LEU A 90 17.55 22.00 -22.78
CA LEU A 90 17.28 20.67 -22.26
C LEU A 90 18.59 19.97 -21.86
N MET A 91 18.66 19.56 -20.61
CA MET A 91 19.75 18.75 -20.12
C MET A 91 19.61 17.30 -20.61
N PRO A 92 20.72 16.64 -21.01
CA PRO A 92 20.68 15.23 -21.33
C PRO A 92 20.31 14.39 -20.09
N PRO A 93 19.74 13.19 -20.28
CA PRO A 93 19.48 12.26 -19.18
C PRO A 93 20.75 11.96 -18.36
N ASP A 94 20.64 11.95 -17.02
CA ASP A 94 21.72 11.60 -16.10
C ASP A 94 21.52 10.21 -15.48
N ASP A 95 22.48 9.31 -15.72
CA ASP A 95 22.51 7.94 -15.19
C ASP A 95 22.45 7.88 -13.65
N LYS A 96 23.06 8.86 -12.95
CA LYS A 96 23.01 8.93 -11.48
C LYS A 96 21.60 9.28 -11.01
N ALA A 97 20.93 10.20 -11.70
CA ALA A 97 19.54 10.54 -11.42
C ALA A 97 18.62 9.33 -11.68
N ALA A 98 18.84 8.61 -12.78
CA ALA A 98 18.13 7.37 -13.09
C ALA A 98 18.30 6.30 -11.99
N ALA A 99 19.53 6.12 -11.48
CA ALA A 99 19.80 5.18 -10.39
C ALA A 99 19.09 5.57 -9.08
N ILE A 100 18.97 6.87 -8.77
CA ILE A 100 18.22 7.35 -7.60
C ILE A 100 16.72 7.07 -7.79
N VAL A 101 16.16 7.41 -8.95
CA VAL A 101 14.75 7.16 -9.29
C VAL A 101 14.39 5.68 -9.14
N LEU A 102 15.21 4.77 -9.69
CA LEU A 102 14.97 3.33 -9.60
C LEU A 102 14.95 2.82 -8.14
N ARG A 103 15.85 3.33 -7.29
CA ARG A 103 15.88 2.97 -5.86
C ARG A 103 14.67 3.52 -5.10
N VAL A 104 14.21 4.72 -5.45
CA VAL A 104 13.01 5.32 -4.85
C VAL A 104 11.77 4.51 -5.24
N MET A 105 11.64 4.12 -6.51
CA MET A 105 10.54 3.27 -6.98
C MET A 105 10.53 1.90 -6.30
N ASP A 106 11.70 1.26 -6.14
CA ASP A 106 11.81 0.01 -5.38
C ASP A 106 11.38 0.18 -3.90
N SER A 107 11.76 1.30 -3.28
CA SER A 107 11.36 1.62 -1.90
C SER A 107 9.84 1.84 -1.76
N ILE A 108 9.21 2.51 -2.73
CA ILE A 108 7.75 2.69 -2.80
C ILE A 108 7.07 1.32 -2.94
N ASN A 109 7.55 0.47 -3.83
CA ASN A 109 6.98 -0.87 -4.01
C ASN A 109 7.10 -1.72 -2.74
N LYS A 110 8.21 -1.61 -2.00
CA LYS A 110 8.38 -2.28 -0.70
C LYS A 110 7.43 -1.72 0.36
N LEU A 111 7.26 -0.39 0.41
CA LEU A 111 6.36 0.28 1.35
C LEU A 111 4.91 -0.18 1.19
N HIS A 112 4.46 -0.32 -0.06
CA HIS A 112 3.10 -0.76 -0.41
C HIS A 112 2.96 -2.28 -0.57
N GLY A 113 4.05 -3.05 -0.37
CA GLY A 113 4.04 -4.50 -0.50
C GLY A 113 3.84 -5.02 -1.94
N LEU A 114 4.03 -4.18 -2.96
CA LEU A 114 3.89 -4.55 -4.38
C LEU A 114 5.01 -5.49 -4.86
N ASN A 115 6.16 -5.49 -4.17
CA ASN A 115 7.27 -6.42 -4.42
C ASN A 115 7.15 -7.74 -3.64
N ARG A 116 6.05 -7.95 -2.90
CA ARG A 116 5.88 -9.18 -2.15
C ARG A 116 5.51 -10.30 -3.13
N GLU A 117 6.41 -11.26 -3.32
CA GLU A 117 6.03 -12.54 -3.89
C GLU A 117 4.93 -13.10 -2.99
N GLY A 118 3.69 -13.16 -3.52
CA GLY A 118 2.56 -13.66 -2.75
C GLY A 118 2.82 -15.09 -2.29
N PRO A 119 2.29 -15.53 -1.14
CA PRO A 119 2.21 -16.94 -0.80
C PRO A 119 1.28 -17.60 -1.84
N GLY A 120 1.85 -18.05 -2.96
CA GLY A 120 1.10 -18.38 -4.17
C GLY A 120 1.79 -18.08 -5.50
N ALA A 121 3.09 -17.73 -5.52
CA ALA A 121 3.89 -17.76 -6.76
C ALA A 121 4.05 -19.19 -7.35
N ASP A 122 3.48 -20.20 -6.66
CA ASP A 122 3.18 -21.56 -7.14
C ASP A 122 1.67 -21.75 -7.40
N GLY A 123 0.95 -20.72 -7.85
CA GLY A 123 -0.31 -20.94 -8.58
C GLY A 123 -0.05 -21.88 -9.75
N PRO A 124 -1.03 -22.68 -10.22
CA PRO A 124 -0.80 -23.61 -11.32
C PRO A 124 -0.24 -22.83 -12.51
N ARG A 125 1.08 -22.97 -12.72
CA ARG A 125 1.75 -22.37 -13.87
C ARG A 125 1.09 -23.00 -15.07
N MET A 126 0.54 -22.15 -15.93
CA MET A 126 0.01 -22.56 -17.22
C MET A 126 1.04 -23.48 -17.86
N THR A 127 0.63 -24.71 -18.16
CA THR A 127 1.51 -25.66 -18.82
C THR A 127 1.90 -25.09 -20.20
N PRO A 128 3.04 -25.51 -20.76
CA PRO A 128 3.41 -25.08 -22.11
C PRO A 128 2.32 -25.31 -23.16
N ASP A 129 1.46 -26.32 -22.98
CA ASP A 129 0.35 -26.61 -23.88
C ASP A 129 -0.83 -25.64 -23.71
N GLU A 130 -1.19 -25.32 -22.48
CA GLU A 130 -2.21 -24.30 -22.19
C GLU A 130 -1.75 -22.93 -22.68
N PHE A 131 -0.46 -22.60 -22.54
CA PHE A 131 0.11 -21.36 -23.07
C PHE A 131 0.04 -21.31 -24.60
N ARG A 132 0.36 -22.41 -25.27
CA ARG A 132 0.22 -22.51 -26.73
C ARG A 132 -1.22 -22.34 -27.19
N ALA A 133 -2.18 -22.92 -26.47
CA ALA A 133 -3.60 -22.78 -26.77
C ALA A 133 -4.08 -21.32 -26.59
N SER A 134 -3.77 -20.68 -25.46
CA SER A 134 -4.13 -19.27 -25.22
C SER A 134 -3.45 -18.31 -26.19
N LEU A 135 -2.21 -18.59 -26.60
CA LEU A 135 -1.51 -17.79 -27.61
C LEU A 135 -2.18 -17.92 -28.98
N ALA A 136 -2.59 -19.13 -29.38
CA ALA A 136 -3.30 -19.35 -30.63
C ALA A 136 -4.66 -18.62 -30.64
N GLU A 137 -5.38 -18.63 -29.52
CA GLU A 137 -6.64 -17.91 -29.34
C GLU A 137 -6.42 -16.38 -29.44
N TYR A 138 -5.37 -15.86 -28.79
CA TYR A 138 -5.01 -14.44 -28.89
C TYR A 138 -4.67 -14.00 -30.31
N VAL A 139 -3.90 -14.81 -31.05
CA VAL A 139 -3.55 -14.54 -32.44
C VAL A 139 -4.80 -14.56 -33.34
N ALA A 140 -5.73 -15.50 -33.13
CA ALA A 140 -6.99 -15.55 -33.86
C ALA A 140 -7.86 -14.31 -33.58
N LEU A 141 -7.93 -13.85 -32.34
CA LEU A 141 -8.59 -12.60 -31.95
C LEU A 141 -7.97 -11.38 -32.62
N GLN A 142 -6.63 -11.28 -32.63
CA GLN A 142 -5.91 -10.20 -33.33
C GLN A 142 -6.18 -10.20 -34.84
N GLN A 143 -6.30 -11.37 -35.46
CA GLN A 143 -6.60 -11.50 -36.89
C GLN A 143 -8.07 -11.19 -37.24
N GLN A 144 -8.98 -11.26 -36.26
CA GLN A 144 -10.39 -10.92 -36.41
C GLN A 144 -10.67 -9.43 -36.12
N LEU A 145 -9.73 -8.70 -35.51
CA LEU A 145 -9.86 -7.25 -35.41
C LEU A 145 -9.65 -6.63 -36.79
N PRO A 146 -10.60 -5.84 -37.32
CA PRO A 146 -10.32 -5.01 -38.47
C PRO A 146 -9.14 -4.08 -38.13
N PRO A 147 -8.26 -3.76 -39.08
CA PRO A 147 -7.18 -2.81 -38.83
C PRO A 147 -7.82 -1.53 -38.31
N ALA A 148 -7.48 -1.15 -37.08
CA ALA A 148 -7.87 0.14 -36.55
C ALA A 148 -7.32 1.19 -37.52
N ALA A 149 -8.21 1.80 -38.30
CA ALA A 149 -7.87 2.94 -39.10
C ALA A 149 -7.38 4.02 -38.13
N LEU A 150 -6.06 4.17 -38.03
CA LEU A 150 -5.45 5.38 -37.52
C LEU A 150 -5.81 6.47 -38.53
N GLU A 151 -7.01 7.02 -38.42
CA GLU A 151 -7.40 8.25 -39.10
C GLU A 151 -6.40 9.32 -38.64
N PRO A 152 -5.54 9.86 -39.53
CA PRO A 152 -4.69 10.98 -39.16
C PRO A 152 -5.62 12.15 -38.87
N GLY A 153 -5.67 12.56 -37.59
CA GLY A 153 -6.45 13.70 -37.13
C GLY A 153 -6.26 14.89 -38.07
N GLY A 154 -7.32 15.18 -38.83
CA GLY A 154 -7.35 16.26 -39.79
C GLY A 154 -7.08 17.59 -39.09
N ARG A 155 -6.05 18.28 -39.56
CA ARG A 155 -5.81 19.70 -39.29
C ARG A 155 -7.09 20.50 -39.58
N ARG A 156 -7.58 21.24 -38.59
CA ARG A 156 -8.08 22.60 -38.72
C ARG A 156 -7.81 23.38 -37.46
#